data_AF-A0A941D3W4-F1
#
_entry.id   AF-A0A941D3W4-F1
#
_cell.length_a   1.000
_cell.length_b   1.000
_cell.length_c   1.000
_cell.angle_alpha   90.00
_cell.angle_beta   90.00
_cell.angle_gamma   90.00
#
_symmetry.space_group_name_H-M   'P 1'
#
loop_
_entity.id
_entity.type
_entity.pdbx_description
1 polymer ?
#
loop_
_entity_poly.entity_id
_entity_poly.type
_entity_poly.pdbx_seq_one_letter_code
_entity_poly.pdbx_strand_id
1 'polypeptide(L)' 'MTHTLDGPDRVLLDRYLESVLLRFSDGKYSLAEATQELAQTFTQPEREELLAHLRGVIEAGDDA' A
#
# COMPACT_ATOMS: atom_id res chain seq x y z
N MET A 1 -3.63 15.36 -12.98
CA MET A 1 -4.64 15.47 -11.91
C MET A 1 -3.93 15.23 -10.60
N THR A 2 -3.98 16.19 -9.67
CA THR A 2 -3.35 16.03 -8.36
C THR A 2 -4.36 15.39 -7.43
N HIS A 3 -4.21 14.09 -7.15
CA HIS A 3 -5.03 13.38 -6.18
C HIS A 3 -4.67 13.88 -4.77
N THR A 4 -5.55 14.68 -4.17
CA THR A 4 -5.36 15.13 -2.79
C THR A 4 -5.95 14.07 -1.88
N LEU A 5 -5.08 13.27 -1.25
CA LEU A 5 -5.50 12.32 -0.22
C LEU A 5 -6.02 13.11 0.98
N ASP A 6 -7.24 12.80 1.42
CA ASP A 6 -7.84 13.40 2.61
C ASP A 6 -7.36 12.70 3.90
N GLY A 7 -7.85 13.15 5.06
CA GLY A 7 -7.49 12.59 6.36
C GLY A 7 -7.61 11.05 6.45
N PRO A 8 -8.76 10.45 6.13
CA PRO A 8 -8.91 9.00 6.16
C PRO A 8 -8.08 8.27 5.10
N ASP A 9 -7.87 8.86 3.91
CA ASP A 9 -6.98 8.30 2.89
C ASP A 9 -5.53 8.22 3.40
N ARG A 10 -5.10 9.21 4.19
CA ARG A 10 -3.76 9.23 4.80
C ARG A 10 -3.55 8.11 5.81
N VAL A 11 -4.55 7.85 6.65
CA VAL A 11 -4.50 6.73 7.61
C VAL A 11 -4.39 5.39 6.87
N LEU A 12 -5.11 5.24 5.77
CA LEU A 12 -5.04 4.04 4.94
C LEU A 12 -3.66 3.88 4.29
N LEU A 13 -3.08 4.98 3.79
CA LEU A 13 -1.73 4.97 3.24
C LEU A 13 -0.67 4.59 4.30
N ASP A 14 -0.76 5.15 5.50
CA ASP A 14 0.18 4.82 6.59
C ASP A 14 0.11 3.33 6.93
N ARG A 15 -1.09 2.76 7.06
CA ARG A 15 -1.29 1.32 7.31
C ARG A 15 -0.76 0.46 6.17
N TYR A 16 -0.95 0.88 4.93
CA TYR A 16 -0.38 0.19 3.78
C TYR A 16 1.15 0.17 3.82
N LEU A 17 1.78 1.33 4.08
CA LEU A 17 3.24 1.42 4.20
C LEU A 17 3.78 0.53 5.32
N GLU A 18 3.15 0.56 6.49
CA GLU A 18 3.48 -0.34 7.61
C GLU A 18 3.40 -1.81 7.19
N SER A 19 2.34 -2.19 6.47
CA SER A 19 2.09 -3.56 6.03
C SER A 19 3.13 -4.06 5.02
N VAL A 20 3.56 -3.21 4.09
CA VAL A 20 4.63 -3.54 3.11
C VAL A 20 5.98 -3.67 3.81
N LEU A 21 6.30 -2.74 4.71
CA LEU A 21 7.57 -2.76 5.46
C LEU A 21 7.66 -3.94 6.43
N LEU A 22 6.55 -4.33 7.06
CA LEU A 22 6.50 -5.50 7.92
C LEU A 22 6.78 -6.79 7.14
N ARG A 23 6.17 -6.96 5.96
CA ARG A 23 6.46 -8.11 5.09
C ARG A 23 7.90 -8.17 4.63
N PHE A 24 8.51 -7.02 4.34
CA PHE A 24 9.93 -6.96 4.05
C PHE A 24 10.76 -7.39 5.27
N SER A 25 10.43 -6.88 6.46
CA SER A 25 11.11 -7.24 7.72
C SER A 25 11.00 -8.74 8.04
N ASP A 26 9.85 -9.35 7.75
CA ASP A 26 9.60 -10.79 7.97
C ASP A 26 10.20 -11.68 6.86
N GLY A 27 10.84 -11.08 5.84
CA GLY A 27 11.40 -11.80 4.70
C GLY A 27 10.34 -12.35 3.73
N LYS A 28 9.06 -11.99 3.91
CA LYS A 28 7.95 -12.32 2.98
C LYS A 28 8.09 -11.53 1.67
N TYR A 29 8.67 -10.33 1.72
CA TYR A 29 9.08 -9.56 0.54
C TYR A 29 10.61 -9.40 0.50
N SER A 30 11.18 -9.50 -0.71
CA SER A 30 12.48 -8.92 -1.01
C SER A 30 12.39 -7.39 -1.13
N LEU A 31 13.54 -6.70 -1.09
CA LEU A 31 13.59 -5.25 -1.29
C LEU A 31 12.99 -4.84 -2.64
N ALA A 32 13.20 -5.65 -3.68
CA ALA A 32 12.66 -5.41 -5.01
C ALA A 32 11.13 -5.49 -5.02
N GLU A 33 10.56 -6.52 -4.38
CA GLU A 33 9.10 -6.69 -4.26
C GLU A 33 8.47 -5.56 -3.46
N ALA A 34 9.05 -5.22 -2.30
CA ALA A 34 8.56 -4.09 -1.49
C ALA A 34 8.61 -2.77 -2.28
N THR A 35 9.69 -2.53 -3.03
CA THR A 35 9.82 -1.32 -3.87
C THR A 35 8.78 -1.30 -4.99
N GLN A 36 8.55 -2.44 -5.65
CA GLN A 36 7.56 -2.57 -6.71
C GLN A 36 6.15 -2.34 -6.18
N GLU A 37 5.83 -2.90 -5.02
CA GLU A 37 4.53 -2.72 -4.36
C GLU A 37 4.27 -1.23 -4.10
N LEU A 38 5.23 -0.56 -3.46
CA LEU A 38 5.16 0.88 -3.20
C LEU A 38 5.02 1.70 -4.49
N ALA A 39 5.75 1.34 -5.55
CA ALA A 39 5.67 2.04 -6.83
C ALA A 39 4.30 1.89 -7.50
N GLN A 40 3.68 0.71 -7.44
CA GLN A 40 2.35 0.48 -8.03
C GLN A 40 1.30 1.43 -7.46
N THR A 41 1.35 1.66 -6.14
CA THR A 41 0.48 2.62 -5.46
C THR A 41 0.57 4.03 -6.05
N PHE A 42 1.76 4.50 -6.45
CA PHE A 42 1.92 5.84 -7.05
C PHE A 42 1.55 5.92 -8.53
N THR A 43 1.28 4.79 -9.17
CA THR A 43 0.92 4.72 -10.60
C THR A 43 -0.59 4.56 -10.84
N GLN A 44 -1.39 4.38 -9.79
CA GLN A 44 -2.83 4.20 -9.93
C GLN A 44 -3.50 5.49 -10.46
N PRO A 45 -4.23 5.42 -11.59
CA PRO A 45 -4.77 6.61 -12.25
C PRO A 45 -6.01 7.15 -11.54
N GLU A 46 -6.82 6.27 -10.93
CA GLU A 46 -8.07 6.64 -10.24
C GLU A 46 -8.01 6.43 -8.72
N ARG A 47 -8.66 7.32 -7.97
CA ARG A 47 -8.68 7.27 -6.50
C ARG A 47 -9.34 5.99 -5.98
N GLU A 48 -10.39 5.50 -6.64
CA GLU A 48 -11.06 4.27 -6.22
C GLU A 48 -10.16 3.05 -6.36
N GLU A 49 -9.43 2.93 -7.47
CA GLU A 49 -8.46 1.85 -7.71
C GLU A 49 -7.31 1.90 -6.70
N LEU A 50 -6.80 3.10 -6.40
CA LEU A 50 -5.81 3.32 -5.36
C LEU A 50 -6.30 2.80 -4.00
N LEU A 51 -7.48 3.25 -3.56
CA LEU A 51 -8.01 2.85 -2.25
C LEU A 51 -8.32 1.36 -2.17
N ALA A 52 -8.81 0.75 -3.26
CA ALA A 52 -9.04 -0.69 -3.34
C ALA A 52 -7.72 -1.47 -3.22
N HIS A 53 -6.67 -1.02 -3.91
CA HIS A 53 -5.34 -1.62 -3.84
C HIS A 53 -4.75 -1.54 -2.43
N LEU A 54 -4.77 -0.35 -1.81
CA LEU A 54 -4.28 -0.15 -0.44
C LEU A 54 -4.97 -1.11 0.55
N ARG A 55 -6.30 -1.23 0.47
CA ARG A 55 -7.07 -2.14 1.33
C ARG A 55 -6.70 -3.60 1.12
N GLY A 56 -6.64 -4.05 -0.14
CA GLY A 56 -6.31 -5.45 -0.44
C GLY A 56 -4.95 -5.87 0.10
N VAL A 57 -3.95 -4.99 0.06
CA VAL A 57 -2.61 -5.29 0.60
C VAL A 57 -2.61 -5.31 2.13
N ILE A 58 -3.38 -4.43 2.79
CA ILE A 58 -3.53 -4.45 4.25
C ILE A 58 -4.22 -5.75 4.68
N GLU A 59 -5.34 -6.10 4.05
CA GLU A 59 -6.14 -7.30 4.37
C GLU A 59 -5.36 -8.59 4.15
N ALA A 60 -4.58 -8.68 3.07
CA ALA A 60 -3.68 -9.81 2.83
C ALA A 60 -2.55 -9.95 3.87
N GLY A 61 -2.40 -8.98 4.78
CA GLY A 61 -1.36 -8.95 5.81
C GLY A 61 -1.87 -9.35 7.17
N ASP A 62 -3.15 -9.10 7.43
CA ASP A 62 -3.84 -9.43 8.69
C ASP A 62 -4.12 -10.94 8.81
N ASP A 63 -4.24 -11.65 7.70
CA ASP A 63 -4.52 -13.10 7.66
C ASP A 63 -3.27 -13.99 7.93
N ALA A 64 -2.08 -13.40 8.11
CA ALA A 64 -0.79 -14.09 7.95
C ALA A 64 0.16 -14.08 9.16
#